data_AF-A0A8H4WIM6-F1
#
_entry.id   AF-A0A8H4WIM6-F1
#
_cell.length_a   1.000
_cell.length_b   1.000
_cell.length_c   1.000
_cell.angle_alpha   90.00
_cell.angle_beta   90.00
_cell.angle_gamma   90.00
#
_symmetry.space_group_name_H-M   'P 1'
#
loop_
_entity.id
_entity.type
_entity.pdbx_description
1 polymer ?
#
loop_
_entity_poly.entity_id
_entity_poly.type
_entity_poly.pdbx_seq_one_letter_code
_entity_poly.pdbx_strand_id
1 'polypeptide(L)'
;MPEVIDDTAVHLTEVDIDLDVQEILLAASQHDQSKLRQLLRSQSMLPDAANVKDTETGFSPLHAAIAACEPDTETVGTNGATTSDSKPSLDAETVKSAVETVKFLLQEGAIWNDLDANNETPGCIARRIGALELYELIVDAGVRAELLLNRLDAYEELSDDDDEEEEAEAEAETETAPELVDASAEPATETTTTATATPANPEVSNSQYLESRLNISNDRILDADQNGVMMAWESDIMRKSATALLPTPGLKVLNIGHGMGIVDGFFQEQGPAVHHIVEAHEEVVTEMKRRGWDTKPGVVIHQGRWQDILPDLVASGETFDAIYYDTFAESYGDFRDFFSEQVIGLLEQEGRWGFFNGMGADRQISYDVYQKVAEMDLFEAGFDVQWEEIAVPKLDGEWEGVRRAYWVVDDYRLPLCKFMD
;
A
#
# COMPACT_ATOMS: atom_id res chain seq x y z
N MET A 1 18.43 68.37 9.67
CA MET A 1 18.34 66.94 9.34
C MET A 1 17.03 66.75 8.61
N PRO A 2 17.00 66.27 7.36
CA PRO A 2 15.74 65.93 6.73
C PRO A 2 15.29 64.54 7.22
N GLU A 3 14.01 64.42 7.57
CA GLU A 3 13.34 63.17 7.90
C GLU A 3 13.35 62.23 6.69
N VAL A 4 13.82 61.01 6.91
CA VAL A 4 13.67 59.89 5.98
C VAL A 4 12.32 59.28 6.27
N ILE A 5 11.37 59.45 5.36
CA ILE A 5 10.10 58.71 5.37
C ILE A 5 10.41 57.38 4.68
N ASP A 6 10.45 56.30 5.47
CA ASP A 6 10.53 54.92 5.01
C ASP A 6 9.14 54.50 4.52
N ASP A 7 8.92 54.67 3.21
CA ASP A 7 7.70 54.23 2.52
C ASP A 7 7.94 52.80 2.01
N THR A 8 8.10 51.86 2.94
CA THR A 8 8.13 50.44 2.59
C THR A 8 6.69 49.99 2.31
N ALA A 9 6.35 49.89 1.02
CA ALA A 9 5.09 49.31 0.58
C ALA A 9 4.98 47.89 1.15
N VAL A 10 4.00 47.68 2.04
CA VAL A 10 3.59 46.35 2.49
C VAL A 10 3.01 45.65 1.28
N HIS A 11 3.76 44.72 0.70
CA HIS A 11 3.22 43.78 -0.28
C HIS A 11 2.28 42.83 0.49
N LEU A 12 1.00 43.18 0.52
CA LEU A 12 -0.05 42.22 0.82
C LEU A 12 -0.03 41.23 -0.36
N THR A 13 0.38 39.99 -0.09
CA THR A 13 0.16 38.89 -1.02
C THR A 13 -1.34 38.79 -1.26
N GLU A 14 -1.81 39.03 -2.49
CA GLU A 14 -3.18 38.74 -2.87
C GLU A 14 -3.41 37.24 -2.64
N VAL A 15 -4.25 36.90 -1.67
CA VAL A 15 -4.69 35.52 -1.46
C VAL A 15 -5.73 35.26 -2.54
N ASP A 16 -5.37 34.46 -3.54
CA ASP A 16 -6.26 34.02 -4.60
C ASP A 16 -7.16 32.91 -4.05
N ILE A 17 -8.22 33.32 -3.34
CA ILE A 17 -9.18 32.38 -2.73
C ILE A 17 -10.26 32.08 -3.76
N ASP A 18 -10.30 30.82 -4.22
CA ASP A 18 -11.43 30.33 -5.01
C ASP A 18 -12.67 30.18 -4.12
N LEU A 19 -13.59 31.14 -4.24
CA LEU A 19 -14.82 31.18 -3.46
C LEU A 19 -15.74 29.98 -3.74
N ASP A 20 -15.67 29.40 -4.93
CA ASP A 20 -16.48 28.24 -5.31
C ASP A 20 -15.99 26.99 -4.57
N VAL A 21 -14.66 26.79 -4.51
CA VAL A 21 -14.03 25.72 -3.71
C VAL A 21 -14.36 25.88 -2.23
N GLN A 22 -14.21 27.08 -1.68
CA GLN A 22 -14.49 27.34 -0.27
C GLN A 22 -15.97 27.11 0.07
N GLU A 23 -16.91 27.42 -0.83
CA GLU A 23 -18.33 27.14 -0.60
C GLU A 23 -18.61 25.62 -0.53
N ILE A 24 -17.93 24.81 -1.37
CA ILE A 24 -18.05 23.35 -1.34
C ILE A 24 -17.49 22.79 -0.04
N LEU A 25 -16.27 23.19 0.35
CA LEU A 25 -15.62 22.72 1.57
C LEU A 25 -16.40 23.14 2.83
N LEU A 26 -16.97 24.35 2.83
CA LEU A 26 -17.85 24.80 3.89
C LEU A 26 -19.12 23.95 3.98
N ALA A 27 -19.78 23.65 2.86
CA ALA A 27 -20.95 22.78 2.86
C ALA A 27 -20.62 21.36 3.34
N ALA A 28 -19.44 20.82 2.96
CA ALA A 28 -18.97 19.51 3.39
C ALA A 28 -18.68 19.47 4.90
N SER A 29 -17.95 20.45 5.44
CA SER A 29 -17.66 20.56 6.89
C SER A 29 -18.89 20.81 7.75
N GLN A 30 -19.92 21.46 7.21
CA GLN A 30 -21.22 21.63 7.88
C GLN A 30 -22.15 20.42 7.72
N HIS A 31 -21.73 19.40 6.98
CA HIS A 31 -22.54 18.24 6.61
C HIS A 31 -23.88 18.62 5.95
N ASP A 32 -23.94 19.75 5.24
CA ASP A 32 -25.14 20.20 4.52
C ASP A 32 -25.26 19.48 3.18
N GLN A 33 -25.81 18.27 3.22
CA GLN A 33 -26.02 17.44 2.03
C GLN A 33 -26.87 18.11 0.95
N SER A 34 -27.82 18.98 1.33
CA SER A 34 -28.71 19.63 0.35
C SER A 34 -27.94 20.66 -0.45
N LYS A 35 -27.15 21.48 0.24
CA LYS A 35 -26.27 22.47 -0.40
C LYS A 35 -25.16 21.79 -1.18
N LEU A 36 -24.51 20.77 -0.62
CA LEU A 36 -23.44 20.03 -1.28
C LEU A 36 -23.93 19.38 -2.59
N ARG A 37 -25.10 18.73 -2.58
CA ARG A 37 -25.72 18.18 -3.80
C ARG A 37 -26.04 19.26 -4.84
N GLN A 38 -26.47 20.44 -4.41
CA GLN A 38 -26.70 21.55 -5.32
C GLN A 38 -25.38 22.03 -5.94
N LEU A 39 -24.34 22.22 -5.13
CA LEU A 39 -23.04 22.71 -5.57
C LEU A 39 -22.38 21.76 -6.57
N LEU A 40 -22.26 20.47 -6.22
CA LEU A 40 -21.64 19.45 -7.08
C LEU A 40 -22.33 19.31 -8.45
N ARG A 41 -23.64 19.55 -8.54
CA ARG A 41 -24.40 19.47 -9.80
C ARG A 41 -24.41 20.76 -10.62
N SER A 42 -24.28 21.91 -9.95
CA SER A 42 -24.49 23.22 -10.57
C SER A 42 -23.21 23.83 -11.13
N GLN A 43 -22.05 23.36 -10.68
CA GLN A 43 -20.77 23.91 -11.10
C GLN A 43 -20.25 23.23 -12.36
N SER A 44 -20.78 23.65 -13.51
CA SER A 44 -20.26 23.23 -14.81
C SER A 44 -18.82 23.71 -15.09
N MET A 45 -18.27 24.58 -14.25
CA MET A 45 -16.91 25.15 -14.38
C MET A 45 -15.87 24.40 -13.55
N LEU A 46 -16.29 23.58 -12.57
CA LEU A 46 -15.42 22.67 -11.82
C LEU A 46 -15.81 21.24 -12.21
N PRO A 47 -15.18 20.66 -13.25
CA PRO A 47 -15.55 19.33 -13.75
C PRO A 47 -15.38 18.23 -12.70
N ASP A 48 -14.57 18.47 -11.66
CA ASP A 48 -14.32 17.54 -10.57
C ASP A 48 -14.61 18.18 -9.18
N ALA A 49 -15.82 18.71 -9.03
CA ALA A 49 -16.25 19.40 -7.81
C ALA A 49 -16.15 18.54 -6.53
N ALA A 50 -16.16 17.21 -6.65
CA ALA A 50 -16.05 16.28 -5.51
C ALA A 50 -14.61 16.17 -4.98
N ASN A 51 -13.61 16.54 -5.78
CA ASN A 51 -12.18 16.43 -5.48
C ASN A 51 -11.45 17.78 -5.54
N VAL A 52 -12.18 18.89 -5.48
CA VAL A 52 -11.56 20.22 -5.34
C VAL A 52 -10.67 20.28 -4.11
N LYS A 53 -9.56 21.02 -4.18
CA LYS A 53 -8.64 21.19 -3.06
C LYS A 53 -8.56 22.63 -2.62
N ASP A 54 -8.60 22.82 -1.31
CA ASP A 54 -8.16 24.07 -0.71
C ASP A 54 -6.68 24.31 -1.02
N THR A 55 -6.35 25.49 -1.52
CA THR A 55 -4.98 25.91 -1.82
C THR A 55 -4.09 26.04 -0.58
N GLU A 56 -4.67 26.28 0.60
CA GLU A 56 -3.90 26.44 1.84
C GLU A 56 -3.73 25.11 2.57
N THR A 57 -4.83 24.40 2.81
CA THR A 57 -4.81 23.18 3.64
C THR A 57 -4.64 21.90 2.82
N GLY A 58 -4.87 21.95 1.50
CA GLY A 58 -4.97 20.75 0.66
C GLY A 58 -6.24 19.93 0.89
N PHE A 59 -7.18 20.41 1.72
CA PHE A 59 -8.39 19.66 2.05
C PHE A 59 -9.28 19.48 0.82
N SER A 60 -9.67 18.24 0.58
CA SER A 60 -10.81 17.90 -0.26
C SER A 60 -12.12 17.94 0.55
N PRO A 61 -13.30 17.88 -0.10
CA PRO A 61 -14.58 17.78 0.60
C PRO A 61 -14.64 16.62 1.60
N LEU A 62 -13.97 15.50 1.31
CA LEU A 62 -13.86 14.37 2.25
C LEU A 62 -13.05 14.74 3.49
N HIS A 63 -11.90 15.39 3.33
CA HIS A 63 -11.10 15.88 4.45
C HIS A 63 -11.92 16.83 5.32
N ALA A 64 -12.58 17.82 4.70
CA ALA A 64 -13.39 18.81 5.40
C ALA A 64 -14.55 18.18 6.18
N ALA A 65 -15.26 17.21 5.58
CA ALA A 65 -16.37 16.51 6.23
C ALA A 65 -15.91 15.71 7.46
N ILE A 66 -14.75 15.05 7.40
CA ILE A 66 -14.23 14.23 8.50
C ILE A 66 -13.57 15.11 9.58
N ALA A 67 -12.77 16.10 9.19
CA ALA A 67 -12.09 17.01 10.11
C ALA A 67 -13.09 17.81 10.97
N ALA A 68 -14.28 18.12 10.45
CA ALA A 68 -15.34 18.77 11.21
C ALA A 68 -15.87 17.96 12.40
N CYS A 69 -15.55 16.67 12.50
CA CYS A 69 -15.85 15.84 13.67
C CYS A 69 -14.82 15.97 14.79
N GLU A 70 -13.68 16.63 14.56
CA GLU A 70 -12.63 16.79 15.58
C GLU A 70 -13.17 17.56 16.79
N PRO A 71 -13.05 17.01 18.02
CA PRO A 71 -13.62 17.65 19.18
C PRO A 71 -12.80 18.89 19.58
N ASP A 72 -13.49 19.97 19.95
CA ASP A 72 -12.85 21.19 20.43
C ASP A 72 -11.95 20.88 21.65
N THR A 73 -10.67 21.19 21.52
CA THR A 73 -9.68 21.02 22.61
C THR A 73 -9.85 22.06 23.73
N GLU A 74 -10.60 23.13 23.48
CA GLU A 74 -10.87 24.22 24.43
C GLU A 74 -12.32 24.21 24.95
N THR A 75 -12.62 23.37 25.94
CA THR A 75 -13.81 23.57 26.77
C THR A 75 -13.56 24.71 27.77
N VAL A 76 -13.65 25.97 27.33
CA VAL A 76 -13.67 27.12 28.24
C VAL A 76 -15.05 27.17 28.91
N GLY A 77 -15.17 26.53 30.07
CA GLY A 77 -16.36 26.63 30.91
C GLY A 77 -16.65 28.10 31.27
N THR A 78 -17.90 28.54 31.09
CA THR A 78 -18.37 29.94 31.30
C THR A 78 -18.34 30.43 32.75
N ASN A 79 -17.47 29.91 33.61
CA ASN A 79 -17.26 30.38 34.98
C ASN A 79 -15.84 30.12 35.54
N GLY A 80 -14.82 29.90 34.69
CA GLY A 80 -13.44 29.73 35.16
C GLY A 80 -13.22 28.49 36.03
N ALA A 81 -14.14 27.52 36.00
CA ALA A 81 -13.94 26.20 36.57
C ALA A 81 -13.55 25.25 35.43
N THR A 82 -12.25 24.99 35.30
CA THR A 82 -11.75 23.84 34.54
C THR A 82 -12.27 22.58 35.22
N THR A 83 -13.26 21.92 34.62
CA THR A 83 -13.58 20.55 34.97
C THR A 83 -12.55 19.66 34.27
N SER A 84 -11.71 19.00 35.06
CA SER A 84 -10.75 18.02 34.57
C SER A 84 -11.47 16.73 34.15
N ASP A 85 -10.77 15.95 33.31
CA ASP A 85 -10.90 14.49 33.14
C ASP A 85 -11.93 13.92 32.16
N SER A 86 -12.59 14.74 31.34
CA SER A 86 -13.26 14.21 30.15
C SER A 86 -12.26 14.19 29.00
N LYS A 87 -11.82 13.01 28.53
CA LYS A 87 -11.20 12.95 27.20
C LYS A 87 -12.20 13.53 26.21
N PRO A 88 -11.81 14.49 25.34
CA PRO A 88 -12.71 14.99 24.32
C PRO A 88 -13.27 13.80 23.53
N SER A 89 -14.59 13.70 23.47
CA SER A 89 -15.31 12.62 22.80
C SER A 89 -16.04 13.17 21.59
N LEU A 90 -16.08 12.39 20.50
CA LEU A 90 -16.80 12.76 19.29
C LEU A 90 -18.29 12.99 19.57
N ASP A 91 -18.86 14.02 18.96
CA ASP A 91 -20.31 14.24 18.99
C ASP A 91 -21.01 13.25 18.07
N ALA A 92 -21.93 12.45 18.63
CA ALA A 92 -22.56 11.35 17.90
C ALA A 92 -23.47 11.82 16.77
N GLU A 93 -24.12 12.99 16.88
CA GLU A 93 -25.00 13.50 15.83
C GLU A 93 -24.18 14.10 14.68
N THR A 94 -23.08 14.78 15.00
CA THR A 94 -22.09 15.24 14.03
C THR A 94 -21.47 14.06 13.28
N VAL A 95 -21.02 13.01 13.98
CA VAL A 95 -20.46 11.81 13.32
C VAL A 95 -21.48 11.15 12.41
N LYS A 96 -22.74 11.04 12.84
CA LYS A 96 -23.81 10.48 12.00
C LYS A 96 -24.05 11.31 10.74
N SER A 97 -24.05 12.64 10.86
CA SER A 97 -24.20 13.56 9.72
C SER A 97 -22.99 13.47 8.77
N ALA A 98 -21.80 13.32 9.33
CA ALA A 98 -20.56 13.08 8.58
C ALA A 98 -20.61 11.75 7.82
N VAL A 99 -21.11 10.67 8.44
CA VAL A 99 -21.27 9.35 7.79
C VAL A 99 -22.12 9.45 6.52
N GLU A 100 -23.25 10.16 6.59
CA GLU A 100 -24.11 10.36 5.42
C GLU A 100 -23.43 11.23 4.34
N THR A 101 -22.70 12.27 4.76
CA THR A 101 -21.97 13.17 3.87
C THR A 101 -20.81 12.46 3.17
N VAL A 102 -20.01 11.67 3.89
CA VAL A 102 -18.90 10.88 3.35
C VAL A 102 -19.41 9.86 2.35
N LYS A 103 -20.47 9.11 2.68
CA LYS A 103 -21.10 8.17 1.72
C LYS A 103 -21.54 8.86 0.44
N PHE A 104 -22.16 10.03 0.56
CA PHE A 104 -22.60 10.81 -0.59
C PHE A 104 -21.41 11.28 -1.45
N LEU A 105 -20.36 11.84 -0.83
CA LEU A 105 -19.16 12.29 -1.55
C LEU A 105 -18.47 11.14 -2.30
N LEU A 106 -18.32 9.98 -1.66
CA LEU A 106 -17.76 8.78 -2.30
C LEU A 106 -18.62 8.31 -3.49
N GLN A 107 -19.94 8.44 -3.42
CA GLN A 107 -20.85 8.11 -4.54
C GLN A 107 -20.73 9.10 -5.71
N GLU A 108 -20.32 10.33 -5.46
CA GLU A 108 -20.09 11.36 -6.47
C GLU A 108 -18.63 11.36 -6.97
N GLY A 109 -17.84 10.33 -6.63
CA GLY A 109 -16.48 10.13 -7.15
C GLY A 109 -15.36 10.75 -6.31
N ALA A 110 -15.61 11.08 -5.05
CA ALA A 110 -14.55 11.60 -4.18
C ALA A 110 -13.45 10.54 -3.92
N ILE A 111 -12.18 10.97 -4.01
CA ILE A 111 -10.98 10.14 -3.91
C ILE A 111 -10.68 9.85 -2.43
N TRP A 112 -10.65 8.56 -2.08
CA TRP A 112 -10.57 8.07 -0.70
C TRP A 112 -9.17 8.23 -0.06
N ASN A 113 -8.12 8.20 -0.88
CA ASN A 113 -6.71 8.30 -0.49
C ASN A 113 -6.06 9.63 -0.87
N ASP A 114 -6.86 10.64 -1.21
CA ASP A 114 -6.34 11.94 -1.59
C ASP A 114 -5.54 12.55 -0.43
N LEU A 115 -4.47 13.30 -0.73
CA LEU A 115 -3.56 13.84 0.29
C LEU A 115 -3.79 15.34 0.52
N ASP A 116 -3.85 15.72 1.79
CA ASP A 116 -3.80 17.11 2.24
C ASP A 116 -2.35 17.65 2.29
N ALA A 117 -2.19 18.92 2.69
CA ALA A 117 -0.88 19.55 2.82
C ALA A 117 0.01 18.95 3.94
N ASN A 118 -0.57 18.16 4.85
CA ASN A 118 0.15 17.43 5.91
C ASN A 118 0.46 15.98 5.52
N ASN A 119 0.20 15.59 4.26
CA ASN A 119 0.34 14.22 3.79
C ASN A 119 -0.59 13.24 4.56
N GLU A 120 -1.75 13.70 5.01
CA GLU A 120 -2.84 12.88 5.59
C GLU A 120 -3.90 12.61 4.52
N THR A 121 -4.46 11.40 4.52
CA THR A 121 -5.69 11.09 3.78
C THR A 121 -6.93 11.38 4.64
N PRO A 122 -8.16 11.39 4.07
CA PRO A 122 -9.37 11.50 4.87
C PRO A 122 -9.47 10.45 5.98
N GLY A 123 -9.02 9.21 5.72
CA GLY A 123 -9.00 8.17 6.75
C GLY A 123 -7.84 8.32 7.76
N CYS A 124 -6.71 8.93 7.40
CA CYS A 124 -5.70 9.32 8.41
C CYS A 124 -6.30 10.26 9.46
N ILE A 125 -7.04 11.29 9.01
CA ILE A 125 -7.75 12.21 9.91
C ILE A 125 -8.79 11.44 10.74
N ALA A 126 -9.61 10.59 10.12
CA ALA A 126 -10.62 9.80 10.82
C ALA A 126 -10.02 8.93 11.94
N ARG A 127 -8.90 8.25 11.67
CA ARG A 127 -8.17 7.46 12.67
C ARG A 127 -7.61 8.34 13.78
N ARG A 128 -6.97 9.47 13.42
CA ARG A 128 -6.35 10.42 14.36
C ARG A 128 -7.35 10.96 15.38
N ILE A 129 -8.56 11.30 14.95
CA ILE A 129 -9.62 11.82 15.84
C ILE A 129 -10.44 10.70 16.52
N GLY A 130 -10.16 9.42 16.20
CA GLY A 130 -10.87 8.27 16.76
C GLY A 130 -12.25 8.00 16.16
N ALA A 131 -12.56 8.55 14.98
CA ALA A 131 -13.83 8.36 14.28
C ALA A 131 -13.83 7.05 13.48
N LEU A 132 -13.84 5.93 14.20
CA LEU A 132 -13.68 4.58 13.61
C LEU A 132 -14.73 4.23 12.55
N GLU A 133 -15.98 4.69 12.71
CA GLU A 133 -17.01 4.44 11.69
C GLU A 133 -16.71 5.16 10.37
N LEU A 134 -16.21 6.40 10.44
CA LEU A 134 -15.76 7.13 9.25
C LEU A 134 -14.51 6.49 8.64
N TYR A 135 -13.59 6.04 9.48
CA TYR A 135 -12.40 5.33 9.06
C TYR A 135 -12.75 4.09 8.22
N GLU A 136 -13.63 3.22 8.72
CA GLU A 136 -14.07 2.02 7.99
C GLU A 136 -14.76 2.36 6.66
N LEU A 137 -15.50 3.46 6.58
CA LEU A 137 -16.11 3.89 5.30
C LEU A 137 -15.06 4.24 4.24
N ILE A 138 -13.96 4.87 4.64
CA ILE A 138 -12.85 5.20 3.74
C ILE A 138 -12.07 3.94 3.38
N VAL A 139 -11.81 3.04 4.33
CA VAL A 139 -11.19 1.73 4.04
C VAL A 139 -12.04 0.94 3.04
N ASP A 140 -13.35 0.81 3.29
CA ASP A 140 -14.24 0.10 2.38
C ASP A 140 -14.32 0.77 1.00
N ALA A 141 -14.14 2.10 0.92
CA ALA A 141 -14.04 2.80 -0.35
C ALA A 141 -12.76 2.45 -1.10
N GLY A 142 -11.62 2.40 -0.40
CA GLY A 142 -10.36 1.93 -0.96
C GLY A 142 -10.48 0.51 -1.50
N VAL A 143 -11.02 -0.42 -0.71
CA VAL A 143 -11.22 -1.81 -1.15
C VAL A 143 -12.07 -1.89 -2.42
N ARG A 144 -13.17 -1.13 -2.50
CA ARG A 144 -14.00 -1.10 -3.72
C ARG A 144 -13.25 -0.52 -4.92
N ALA A 145 -12.42 0.50 -4.71
CA ALA A 145 -11.64 1.11 -5.78
C ALA A 145 -10.58 0.12 -6.30
N GLU A 146 -9.79 -0.47 -5.40
CA GLU A 146 -8.75 -1.45 -5.77
C GLU A 146 -9.34 -2.66 -6.50
N LEU A 147 -10.44 -3.24 -5.99
CA LEU A 147 -11.09 -4.37 -6.67
C LEU A 147 -11.64 -4.02 -8.05
N LEU A 148 -12.11 -2.77 -8.24
CA LEU A 148 -12.59 -2.31 -9.54
C LEU A 148 -11.43 -2.11 -10.51
N LEU A 149 -10.37 -1.42 -10.10
CA LEU A 149 -9.17 -1.16 -10.90
C LEU A 149 -8.52 -2.48 -11.33
N ASN A 150 -8.32 -3.41 -10.37
CA ASN A 150 -7.81 -4.75 -10.62
C ASN A 150 -8.61 -5.54 -11.68
N ARG A 151 -9.91 -5.23 -11.87
CA ARG A 151 -10.77 -5.87 -12.88
C ARG A 151 -10.81 -5.10 -14.20
N LEU A 152 -10.64 -3.77 -14.17
CA LEU A 152 -10.53 -2.94 -15.37
C LEU A 152 -9.21 -3.20 -16.10
N ASP A 153 -8.11 -3.38 -15.37
CA ASP A 153 -6.81 -3.74 -15.96
C ASP A 153 -6.84 -5.11 -16.64
N ALA A 154 -7.72 -6.00 -16.19
CA ALA A 154 -7.97 -7.31 -16.81
C ALA A 154 -8.98 -7.25 -17.99
N TYR A 155 -9.58 -6.10 -18.26
CA TYR A 155 -10.56 -5.95 -19.34
C TYR A 155 -9.83 -5.73 -20.67
N GLU A 156 -9.60 -6.82 -21.42
CA GLU A 156 -9.29 -6.72 -22.84
C GLU A 156 -10.55 -6.24 -23.59
N GLU A 157 -10.44 -5.12 -24.33
CA GLU A 157 -11.50 -4.69 -25.25
C GLU A 157 -11.80 -5.83 -26.23
N LEU A 158 -13.04 -6.32 -26.22
CA LEU A 158 -13.53 -7.21 -27.26
C LEU A 158 -13.41 -6.47 -28.59
N SER A 159 -12.52 -6.92 -29.47
CA SER A 159 -12.51 -6.46 -30.85
C SER A 159 -13.88 -6.80 -31.45
N ASP A 160 -14.65 -5.77 -31.80
CA ASP A 160 -15.82 -5.93 -32.63
C ASP A 160 -15.31 -6.46 -33.99
N ASP A 161 -15.41 -7.78 -34.20
CA ASP A 161 -15.19 -8.44 -35.49
C ASP A 161 -16.26 -7.95 -36.49
N ASP A 162 -16.01 -6.79 -37.09
CA ASP A 162 -16.52 -6.41 -38.40
C ASP A 162 -15.29 -6.20 -39.32
N ASP A 163 -15.01 -7.23 -40.11
CA ASP A 163 -14.16 -7.31 -41.31
C ASP A 163 -13.43 -6.01 -41.77
N GLU A 164 -12.11 -5.99 -41.71
CA GLU A 164 -11.21 -5.84 -42.88
C GLU A 164 -9.72 -5.83 -42.47
N GLU A 165 -8.92 -6.62 -43.17
CA GLU A 165 -7.46 -6.77 -43.01
C GLU A 165 -6.71 -5.43 -43.14
N GLU A 166 -5.89 -5.08 -42.14
CA GLU A 166 -4.62 -4.37 -42.39
C GLU A 166 -3.64 -4.58 -41.22
N GLU A 167 -2.49 -5.20 -41.53
CA GLU A 167 -1.38 -5.38 -40.59
C GLU A 167 -0.77 -4.02 -40.22
N ALA A 168 -0.76 -3.70 -38.93
CA ALA A 168 0.13 -2.71 -38.36
C ALA A 168 0.65 -3.21 -37.00
N GLU A 169 1.95 -3.49 -36.96
CA GLU A 169 2.70 -3.72 -35.73
C GLU A 169 2.59 -2.47 -34.85
N ALA A 170 1.90 -2.58 -33.71
CA ALA A 170 1.91 -1.58 -32.65
C ALA A 170 2.57 -2.21 -31.42
N GLU A 171 3.71 -1.66 -31.03
CA GLU A 171 4.39 -1.99 -29.78
C GLU A 171 3.46 -1.63 -28.62
N ALA A 172 3.08 -2.64 -27.84
CA ALA A 172 2.36 -2.44 -26.59
C ALA A 172 3.32 -1.82 -25.57
N GLU A 173 3.19 -0.52 -25.33
CA GLU A 173 3.66 0.08 -24.08
C GLU A 173 2.77 -0.46 -22.97
N THR A 174 3.34 -1.29 -22.10
CA THR A 174 2.72 -1.78 -20.86
C THR A 174 2.47 -0.59 -19.95
N GLU A 175 1.22 -0.15 -19.84
CA GLU A 175 0.79 0.74 -18.75
C GLU A 175 0.77 -0.03 -17.43
N THR A 176 1.17 0.69 -16.39
CA THR A 176 1.74 0.28 -15.10
C THR A 176 0.74 -0.41 -14.17
N ALA A 177 1.15 -1.53 -13.57
CA ALA A 177 0.52 -2.14 -12.40
C ALA A 177 1.00 -1.46 -11.11
N PRO A 178 0.16 -1.30 -10.07
CA PRO A 178 0.63 -0.86 -8.76
C PRO A 178 1.45 -1.99 -8.12
N GLU A 179 2.72 -1.70 -7.89
CA GLU A 179 3.69 -2.56 -7.24
C GLU A 179 4.13 -1.97 -5.89
N LEU A 180 4.51 -2.86 -4.98
CA LEU A 180 4.81 -2.67 -3.55
C LEU A 180 5.72 -1.45 -3.23
N VAL A 181 5.21 -0.22 -3.34
CA VAL A 181 5.49 0.97 -2.53
C VAL A 181 4.72 2.15 -3.14
N ASP A 182 3.92 2.79 -2.30
CA ASP A 182 3.26 4.10 -2.50
C ASP A 182 1.82 4.10 -3.06
N ALA A 183 0.91 4.63 -2.24
CA ALA A 183 -0.47 4.95 -2.59
C ALA A 183 -0.59 6.41 -3.09
N SER A 184 0.25 6.80 -4.05
CA SER A 184 0.20 8.10 -4.71
C SER A 184 -0.33 7.95 -6.13
N ALA A 185 -1.63 7.67 -6.27
CA ALA A 185 -2.31 7.73 -7.57
C ALA A 185 -2.67 9.18 -7.89
N GLU A 186 -2.03 9.78 -8.90
CA GLU A 186 -2.56 10.98 -9.57
C GLU A 186 -3.63 10.58 -10.60
N PRO A 187 -4.68 11.38 -10.80
CA PRO A 187 -5.81 11.00 -11.63
C PRO A 187 -5.46 11.09 -13.13
N ALA A 188 -5.90 10.08 -13.88
CA ALA A 188 -5.99 10.14 -15.34
C ALA A 188 -6.85 11.35 -15.75
N THR A 189 -6.25 12.33 -16.41
CA THR A 189 -6.97 13.43 -17.07
C THR A 189 -6.66 13.43 -18.55
N GLU A 190 -7.73 13.37 -19.36
CA GLU A 190 -7.68 13.44 -20.82
C GLU A 190 -7.04 14.76 -21.31
N THR A 191 -5.99 14.60 -22.12
CA THR A 191 -5.54 15.46 -23.23
C THR A 191 -5.68 16.98 -23.08
N THR A 192 -4.63 17.67 -22.62
CA THR A 192 -4.17 18.91 -23.28
C THR A 192 -2.66 19.13 -23.05
N THR A 193 -1.93 19.35 -24.14
CA THR A 193 -0.47 19.53 -24.20
C THR A 193 0.02 20.76 -23.44
N THR A 194 0.62 20.57 -22.26
CA THR A 194 1.55 21.55 -21.67
C THR A 194 2.55 20.88 -20.72
N ALA A 195 3.83 21.04 -21.02
CA ALA A 195 5.04 20.73 -20.22
C ALA A 195 4.84 19.94 -18.91
N THR A 196 5.05 18.62 -19.00
CA THR A 196 5.13 17.68 -17.89
C THR A 196 6.12 18.15 -16.82
N ALA A 197 5.62 18.45 -15.63
CA ALA A 197 6.42 18.33 -14.41
C ALA A 197 6.71 16.83 -14.20
N THR A 198 7.99 16.49 -14.06
CA THR A 198 8.41 15.12 -13.75
C THR A 198 7.82 14.71 -12.39
N PRO A 199 7.21 13.51 -12.25
CA PRO A 199 6.83 13.01 -10.93
C PRO A 199 8.07 12.97 -10.03
N ALA A 200 7.90 13.35 -8.76
CA ALA A 200 9.03 13.53 -7.84
C ALA A 200 9.77 12.23 -7.49
N ASN A 201 9.23 11.06 -7.84
CA ASN A 201 9.84 9.75 -7.57
C ASN A 201 9.40 8.70 -8.60
N PRO A 202 10.30 8.11 -9.40
CA PRO A 202 9.96 6.92 -10.19
C PRO A 202 9.84 5.69 -9.27
N GLU A 203 8.80 4.89 -9.49
CA GLU A 203 8.60 3.54 -8.92
C GLU A 203 9.79 2.63 -9.28
N VAL A 204 10.12 1.68 -8.40
CA VAL A 204 11.19 0.70 -8.66
C VAL A 204 10.61 -0.45 -9.45
N SER A 205 10.92 -0.53 -10.75
CA SER A 205 10.51 -1.69 -11.56
C SER A 205 11.37 -2.91 -11.26
N ASN A 206 10.78 -4.11 -11.35
CA ASN A 206 11.48 -5.40 -11.25
C ASN A 206 12.76 -5.46 -12.11
N SER A 207 12.68 -5.03 -13.38
CA SER A 207 13.83 -5.02 -14.28
C SER A 207 14.97 -4.11 -13.81
N GLN A 208 14.63 -2.92 -13.30
CA GLN A 208 15.64 -1.99 -12.78
C GLN A 208 16.29 -2.54 -11.52
N TYR A 209 15.51 -3.17 -10.63
CA TYR A 209 16.02 -3.81 -9.44
C TYR A 209 16.99 -4.95 -9.77
N LEU A 210 16.63 -5.86 -10.67
CA LEU A 210 17.47 -7.01 -11.04
C LEU A 210 18.79 -6.62 -11.74
N GLU A 211 18.81 -5.46 -12.41
CA GLU A 211 20.02 -4.89 -13.03
C GLU A 211 20.82 -3.98 -12.09
N SER A 212 20.28 -3.67 -10.90
CA SER A 212 20.88 -2.74 -9.96
C SER A 212 22.11 -3.31 -9.25
N ARG A 213 22.91 -2.41 -8.66
CA ARG A 213 23.96 -2.77 -7.71
C ARG A 213 23.39 -2.70 -6.31
N LEU A 214 23.71 -3.69 -5.47
CA LEU A 214 23.23 -3.72 -4.10
C LEU A 214 24.31 -3.27 -3.11
N ASN A 215 23.89 -2.52 -2.11
CA ASN A 215 24.66 -2.29 -0.90
C ASN A 215 24.25 -3.33 0.16
N ILE A 216 24.99 -4.43 0.21
CA ILE A 216 24.76 -5.53 1.15
C ILE A 216 25.64 -5.31 2.39
N SER A 217 25.01 -5.06 3.53
CA SER A 217 25.67 -4.99 4.84
C SER A 217 25.25 -6.17 5.73
N ASN A 218 25.63 -6.13 7.01
CA ASN A 218 25.22 -7.14 7.98
C ASN A 218 23.75 -6.99 8.41
N ASP A 219 23.20 -5.80 8.31
CA ASP A 219 21.90 -5.41 8.86
C ASP A 219 20.87 -5.00 7.81
N ARG A 220 21.28 -4.75 6.56
CA ARG A 220 20.38 -4.36 5.47
C ARG A 220 20.92 -4.71 4.08
N ILE A 221 20.01 -4.78 3.12
CA ILE A 221 20.28 -4.73 1.69
C ILE A 221 19.56 -3.50 1.15
N LEU A 222 20.29 -2.63 0.47
CA LEU A 222 19.73 -1.49 -0.24
C LEU A 222 20.03 -1.61 -1.73
N ASP A 223 19.11 -1.13 -2.58
CA ASP A 223 19.36 -1.00 -4.02
C ASP A 223 20.24 0.22 -4.35
N ALA A 224 20.45 0.47 -5.64
CA ALA A 224 21.26 1.60 -6.11
C ALA A 224 20.68 2.97 -5.70
N ASP A 225 19.37 3.07 -5.52
CA ASP A 225 18.64 4.28 -5.16
C ASP A 225 18.39 4.41 -3.66
N GLN A 226 19.00 3.54 -2.84
CA GLN A 226 18.84 3.46 -1.39
C GLN A 226 17.44 3.05 -0.91
N ASN A 227 16.67 2.35 -1.73
CA ASN A 227 15.44 1.71 -1.27
C ASN A 227 15.80 0.50 -0.39
N GLY A 228 15.04 0.32 0.69
CA GLY A 228 15.21 -0.82 1.60
C GLY A 228 14.67 -2.09 0.95
N VAL A 229 15.56 -2.99 0.56
CA VAL A 229 15.19 -4.29 -0.04
C VAL A 229 14.91 -5.33 1.03
N MET A 230 15.74 -5.37 2.07
CA MET A 230 15.63 -6.32 3.18
C MET A 230 16.37 -5.76 4.40
N MET A 231 15.78 -5.87 5.60
CA MET A 231 16.39 -5.31 6.82
C MET A 231 16.28 -6.22 8.05
N ALA A 232 17.28 -6.16 8.94
CA ALA A 232 17.39 -7.05 10.08
C ALA A 232 16.30 -6.87 11.15
N TRP A 233 15.61 -5.72 11.21
CA TRP A 233 14.54 -5.47 12.18
C TRP A 233 13.37 -6.45 12.03
N GLU A 234 13.19 -7.02 10.83
CA GLU A 234 12.14 -8.01 10.50
C GLU A 234 12.39 -9.40 11.08
N SER A 235 13.54 -9.63 11.74
CA SER A 235 13.97 -10.96 12.19
C SER A 235 12.95 -11.69 13.06
N ASP A 236 12.26 -10.98 13.96
CA ASP A 236 11.26 -11.60 14.84
C ASP A 236 9.99 -12.02 14.08
N ILE A 237 9.61 -11.24 13.05
CA ILE A 237 8.52 -11.57 12.12
C ILE A 237 8.89 -12.84 11.35
N MET A 238 10.06 -12.85 10.71
CA MET A 238 10.55 -13.99 9.92
C MET A 238 10.66 -15.28 10.75
N ARG A 239 11.09 -15.17 12.02
CA ARG A 239 11.15 -16.31 12.94
C ARG A 239 9.76 -16.90 13.20
N LYS A 240 8.77 -16.04 13.43
CA LYS A 240 7.37 -16.45 13.65
C LYS A 240 6.80 -17.07 12.37
N SER A 241 7.04 -16.48 11.20
CA SER A 241 6.63 -17.02 9.90
C SER A 241 7.19 -18.43 9.68
N ALA A 242 8.50 -18.60 9.87
CA ALA A 242 9.13 -19.91 9.74
C ALA A 242 8.52 -20.94 10.70
N THR A 243 8.28 -20.57 11.96
CA THR A 243 7.67 -21.44 12.98
C THR A 243 6.24 -21.84 12.66
N ALA A 244 5.44 -20.94 12.08
CA ALA A 244 4.07 -21.22 11.70
C ALA A 244 3.98 -22.17 10.49
N LEU A 245 4.89 -21.99 9.52
CA LEU A 245 4.95 -22.75 8.26
C LEU A 245 5.56 -24.14 8.43
N LEU A 246 6.62 -24.25 9.24
CA LEU A 246 7.37 -25.49 9.47
C LEU A 246 7.30 -25.92 10.96
N PRO A 247 6.12 -26.35 11.46
CA PRO A 247 5.92 -26.65 12.88
C PRO A 247 6.63 -27.94 13.33
N THR A 248 7.07 -28.79 12.39
CA THR A 248 7.75 -30.06 12.68
C THR A 248 8.91 -30.29 11.70
N PRO A 249 9.98 -30.99 12.12
CA PRO A 249 11.08 -31.34 11.24
C PRO A 249 10.67 -32.29 10.11
N GLY A 250 11.49 -32.34 9.06
CA GLY A 250 11.36 -33.30 7.96
C GLY A 250 10.38 -32.92 6.85
N LEU A 251 9.79 -31.73 6.93
CA LEU A 251 8.94 -31.16 5.88
C LEU A 251 9.78 -30.57 4.73
N LYS A 252 9.19 -30.45 3.55
CA LYS A 252 9.75 -29.75 2.38
C LYS A 252 9.30 -28.29 2.37
N VAL A 253 10.23 -27.37 2.20
CA VAL A 253 9.93 -25.94 2.13
C VAL A 253 10.48 -25.32 0.86
N LEU A 254 9.70 -24.43 0.26
CA LEU A 254 10.07 -23.53 -0.82
C LEU A 254 10.05 -22.09 -0.31
N ASN A 255 11.19 -21.41 -0.38
CA ASN A 255 11.30 -19.98 -0.16
C ASN A 255 11.51 -19.25 -1.50
N ILE A 256 10.76 -18.17 -1.73
CA ILE A 256 10.88 -17.30 -2.90
C ILE A 256 11.37 -15.92 -2.42
N GLY A 257 12.61 -15.59 -2.75
CA GLY A 257 13.34 -14.42 -2.23
C GLY A 257 14.24 -14.79 -1.06
N HIS A 258 15.56 -14.82 -1.28
CA HIS A 258 16.53 -15.13 -0.24
C HIS A 258 16.83 -13.92 0.64
N GLY A 259 16.97 -12.75 0.01
CA GLY A 259 17.40 -11.52 0.67
C GLY A 259 18.68 -11.72 1.49
N MET A 260 18.57 -11.56 2.82
CA MET A 260 19.68 -11.73 3.76
C MET A 260 19.83 -13.17 4.30
N GLY A 261 18.93 -14.08 3.93
CA GLY A 261 18.88 -15.46 4.41
C GLY A 261 18.41 -15.59 5.86
N ILE A 262 17.65 -14.62 6.37
CA ILE A 262 17.14 -14.60 7.75
C ILE A 262 16.06 -15.67 7.94
N VAL A 263 14.98 -15.61 7.14
CA VAL A 263 13.91 -16.62 7.17
C VAL A 263 14.43 -18.02 6.83
N ASP A 264 15.30 -18.11 5.82
CA ASP A 264 15.95 -19.36 5.43
C ASP A 264 16.74 -19.98 6.58
N GLY A 265 17.42 -19.13 7.37
CA GLY A 265 18.14 -19.53 8.57
C GLY A 265 17.21 -20.22 9.57
N PHE A 266 16.04 -19.63 9.83
CA PHE A 266 15.04 -20.19 10.72
C PHE A 266 14.39 -21.46 10.17
N PHE A 267 14.14 -21.55 8.86
CA PHE A 267 13.73 -22.82 8.25
C PHE A 267 14.78 -23.91 8.48
N GLN A 268 16.07 -23.63 8.23
CA GLN A 268 17.14 -24.60 8.47
C GLN A 268 17.24 -25.03 9.95
N GLU A 269 16.99 -24.14 10.91
CA GLU A 269 16.94 -24.47 12.34
C GLU A 269 15.85 -25.50 12.68
N GLN A 270 14.77 -25.56 11.90
CA GLN A 270 13.65 -26.50 12.10
C GLN A 270 13.89 -27.87 11.44
N GLY A 271 14.98 -28.03 10.69
CA GLY A 271 15.39 -29.30 10.11
C GLY A 271 14.46 -29.83 9.01
N PRO A 272 14.24 -29.08 7.91
CA PRO A 272 13.47 -29.55 6.77
C PRO A 272 14.17 -30.75 6.12
N ALA A 273 13.40 -31.60 5.44
CA ALA A 273 13.96 -32.67 4.61
C ALA A 273 14.63 -32.10 3.35
N VAL A 274 13.99 -31.09 2.74
CA VAL A 274 14.49 -30.36 1.57
C VAL A 274 14.09 -28.89 1.70
N HIS A 275 14.97 -27.98 1.29
CA HIS A 275 14.79 -26.54 1.34
C HIS A 275 15.15 -25.92 -0.01
N HIS A 276 14.13 -25.61 -0.81
CA HIS A 276 14.29 -24.92 -2.09
C HIS A 276 14.29 -23.43 -1.86
N ILE A 277 15.24 -22.71 -2.47
CA ILE A 277 15.34 -21.26 -2.40
C ILE A 277 15.44 -20.73 -3.82
N VAL A 278 14.49 -19.88 -4.21
CA VAL A 278 14.49 -19.18 -5.50
C VAL A 278 15.00 -17.75 -5.28
N GLU A 279 16.02 -17.36 -6.02
CA GLU A 279 16.60 -16.02 -5.92
C GLU A 279 17.05 -15.52 -7.31
N ALA A 280 16.56 -14.35 -7.69
CA ALA A 280 16.76 -13.80 -9.02
C ALA A 280 18.00 -12.88 -9.10
N HIS A 281 18.29 -12.14 -8.03
CA HIS A 281 19.32 -11.10 -8.06
C HIS A 281 20.74 -11.69 -7.95
N GLU A 282 21.59 -11.45 -8.96
CA GLU A 282 22.91 -12.07 -9.08
C GLU A 282 23.83 -11.82 -7.86
N GLU A 283 23.83 -10.59 -7.34
CA GLU A 283 24.64 -10.25 -6.15
C GLU A 283 24.16 -10.96 -4.87
N VAL A 284 22.84 -11.16 -4.71
CA VAL A 284 22.27 -11.91 -3.58
C VAL A 284 22.66 -13.38 -3.69
N VAL A 285 22.53 -13.99 -4.87
CA VAL A 285 22.97 -15.39 -5.10
C VAL A 285 24.47 -15.55 -4.84
N THR A 286 25.27 -14.58 -5.24
CA THR A 286 26.73 -14.61 -5.03
C THR A 286 27.06 -14.56 -3.53
N GLU A 287 26.40 -13.66 -2.79
CA GLU A 287 26.57 -13.57 -1.33
C GLU A 287 26.07 -14.82 -0.61
N MET A 288 24.91 -15.36 -1.02
CA MET A 288 24.34 -16.60 -0.53
C MET A 288 25.34 -17.77 -0.67
N LYS A 289 25.93 -17.96 -1.85
CA LYS A 289 26.98 -18.96 -2.10
C LYS A 289 28.24 -18.67 -1.30
N ARG A 290 28.66 -17.40 -1.16
CA ARG A 290 29.81 -17.02 -0.32
C ARG A 290 29.61 -17.39 1.16
N ARG A 291 28.36 -17.32 1.65
CA ARG A 291 27.97 -17.76 3.00
C ARG A 291 27.80 -19.29 3.13
N GLY A 292 28.01 -20.04 2.05
CA GLY A 292 28.02 -21.51 2.02
C GLY A 292 26.63 -22.15 1.97
N TRP A 293 25.59 -21.40 1.58
CA TRP A 293 24.23 -21.93 1.45
C TRP A 293 24.12 -23.08 0.45
N ASP A 294 24.88 -23.04 -0.63
CA ASP A 294 24.97 -24.09 -1.65
C ASP A 294 25.54 -25.42 -1.14
N THR A 295 26.13 -25.41 0.05
CA THR A 295 26.70 -26.60 0.70
C THR A 295 25.91 -27.08 1.92
N LYS A 296 24.84 -26.37 2.29
CA LYS A 296 24.01 -26.75 3.44
C LYS A 296 23.20 -28.02 3.12
N PRO A 297 23.06 -28.96 4.07
CA PRO A 297 22.28 -30.17 3.87
C PRO A 297 20.83 -29.87 3.46
N GLY A 298 20.36 -30.52 2.40
CA GLY A 298 18.98 -30.40 1.93
C GLY A 298 18.65 -29.09 1.19
N VAL A 299 19.58 -28.14 1.07
CA VAL A 299 19.35 -26.89 0.35
C VAL A 299 19.51 -27.08 -1.16
N VAL A 300 18.56 -26.55 -1.93
CA VAL A 300 18.58 -26.47 -3.39
C VAL A 300 18.36 -25.02 -3.79
N ILE A 301 19.32 -24.44 -4.53
CA ILE A 301 19.26 -23.04 -4.97
C ILE A 301 18.85 -23.00 -6.44
N HIS A 302 17.78 -22.25 -6.73
CA HIS A 302 17.34 -21.92 -8.07
C HIS A 302 17.66 -20.45 -8.35
N GLN A 303 18.60 -20.21 -9.26
CA GLN A 303 18.98 -18.86 -9.66
C GLN A 303 18.14 -18.43 -10.86
N GLY A 304 17.28 -17.43 -10.67
CA GLY A 304 16.37 -16.91 -11.69
C GLY A 304 15.11 -16.30 -11.10
N ARG A 305 14.30 -15.69 -11.96
CA ARG A 305 12.99 -15.16 -11.60
C ARG A 305 12.06 -16.31 -11.21
N TRP A 306 11.21 -16.09 -10.22
CA TRP A 306 10.25 -17.10 -9.80
C TRP A 306 9.25 -17.41 -10.92
N GLN A 307 8.89 -16.42 -11.75
CA GLN A 307 8.04 -16.57 -12.92
C GLN A 307 8.57 -17.60 -13.92
N ASP A 308 9.89 -17.79 -14.00
CA ASP A 308 10.53 -18.77 -14.88
C ASP A 308 10.73 -20.12 -14.19
N ILE A 309 11.06 -20.11 -12.90
CA ILE A 309 11.46 -21.31 -12.14
C ILE A 309 10.25 -22.12 -11.65
N LEU A 310 9.22 -21.46 -11.13
CA LEU A 310 8.08 -22.14 -10.51
C LEU A 310 7.29 -23.00 -11.50
N PRO A 311 7.02 -22.57 -12.75
CA PRO A 311 6.36 -23.42 -13.74
C PRO A 311 7.12 -24.72 -14.05
N ASP A 312 8.45 -24.68 -14.09
CA ASP A 312 9.29 -25.87 -14.28
C ASP A 312 9.21 -26.83 -13.08
N LEU A 313 9.14 -26.30 -11.86
CA LEU A 313 8.93 -27.12 -10.65
C LEU A 313 7.56 -27.81 -10.69
N VAL A 314 6.50 -27.09 -11.06
CA VAL A 314 5.15 -27.65 -11.26
C VAL A 314 5.19 -28.75 -12.33
N ALA A 315 5.80 -28.48 -13.48
CA ALA A 315 5.90 -29.45 -14.57
C ALA A 315 6.68 -30.72 -14.19
N SER A 316 7.64 -30.58 -13.27
CA SER A 316 8.40 -31.71 -12.71
C SER A 316 7.65 -32.51 -11.64
N GLY A 317 6.49 -32.02 -11.19
CA GLY A 317 5.69 -32.63 -10.14
C GLY A 317 6.27 -32.44 -8.74
N GLU A 318 7.08 -31.40 -8.53
CA GLU A 318 7.57 -31.07 -7.19
C GLU A 318 6.46 -30.38 -6.38
N THR A 319 6.39 -30.74 -5.11
CA THR A 319 5.39 -30.25 -4.16
C THR A 319 6.02 -30.00 -2.79
N PHE A 320 5.47 -29.04 -2.06
CA PHE A 320 6.02 -28.56 -0.80
C PHE A 320 4.99 -28.54 0.32
N ASP A 321 5.42 -28.91 1.52
CA ASP A 321 4.61 -28.80 2.74
C ASP A 321 4.49 -27.34 3.21
N ALA A 322 5.48 -26.51 2.87
CA ALA A 322 5.55 -25.10 3.23
C ALA A 322 6.04 -24.24 2.05
N ILE A 323 5.39 -23.09 1.82
CA ILE A 323 5.83 -22.08 0.85
C ILE A 323 5.91 -20.72 1.55
N TYR A 324 6.98 -19.95 1.32
CA TYR A 324 7.11 -18.57 1.79
C TYR A 324 7.50 -17.64 0.65
N TYR A 325 6.75 -16.54 0.51
CA TYR A 325 6.95 -15.54 -0.54
C TYR A 325 7.37 -14.20 0.08
N ASP A 326 8.57 -13.74 -0.26
CA ASP A 326 9.16 -12.51 0.28
C ASP A 326 10.14 -11.91 -0.75
N THR A 327 9.55 -11.36 -1.79
CA THR A 327 10.26 -10.79 -2.94
C THR A 327 10.29 -9.26 -2.85
N PHE A 328 10.99 -8.62 -3.79
CA PHE A 328 11.11 -7.17 -3.87
C PHE A 328 10.87 -6.70 -5.31
N ALA A 329 10.21 -5.55 -5.45
CA ALA A 329 9.76 -5.03 -6.75
C ALA A 329 8.93 -6.08 -7.52
N GLU A 330 7.84 -6.55 -6.90
CA GLU A 330 6.83 -7.43 -7.53
C GLU A 330 5.40 -6.89 -7.29
N SER A 331 4.59 -6.85 -8.35
CA SER A 331 3.37 -6.05 -8.36
C SER A 331 2.28 -6.74 -7.58
N TYR A 332 1.20 -6.02 -7.25
CA TYR A 332 0.07 -6.73 -6.67
C TYR A 332 -0.49 -7.78 -7.65
N GLY A 333 -0.45 -7.48 -8.96
CA GLY A 333 -0.79 -8.43 -10.02
C GLY A 333 0.10 -9.67 -10.00
N ASP A 334 1.43 -9.48 -9.95
CA ASP A 334 2.40 -10.58 -9.84
C ASP A 334 2.16 -11.45 -8.60
N PHE A 335 1.88 -10.82 -7.45
CA PHE A 335 1.55 -11.53 -6.22
C PHE A 335 0.26 -12.34 -6.36
N ARG A 336 -0.77 -11.78 -7.00
CA ARG A 336 -2.03 -12.47 -7.28
C ARG A 336 -1.84 -13.66 -8.20
N ASP A 337 -1.06 -13.51 -9.25
CA ASP A 337 -0.75 -14.61 -10.19
C ASP A 337 0.08 -15.70 -9.50
N PHE A 338 1.02 -15.31 -8.62
CA PHE A 338 1.77 -16.26 -7.80
C PHE A 338 0.86 -17.20 -7.00
N PHE A 339 -0.11 -16.68 -6.24
CA PHE A 339 -0.94 -17.56 -5.42
C PHE A 339 -2.09 -18.22 -6.18
N SER A 340 -2.62 -17.58 -7.22
CA SER A 340 -3.74 -18.13 -8.01
C SER A 340 -3.28 -19.18 -9.03
N GLU A 341 -1.98 -19.24 -9.36
CA GLU A 341 -1.44 -20.25 -10.27
C GLU A 341 -0.37 -21.13 -9.62
N GLN A 342 0.72 -20.51 -9.13
CA GLN A 342 1.93 -21.26 -8.74
C GLN A 342 1.74 -21.98 -7.42
N VAL A 343 1.16 -21.33 -6.41
CA VAL A 343 0.89 -21.97 -5.12
C VAL A 343 -0.06 -23.15 -5.27
N ILE A 344 -1.08 -23.05 -6.15
CA ILE A 344 -2.02 -24.17 -6.41
C ILE A 344 -1.27 -25.40 -6.94
N GLY A 345 -0.29 -25.22 -7.83
CA GLY A 345 0.48 -26.32 -8.40
C GLY A 345 1.57 -26.89 -7.49
N LEU A 346 2.08 -26.09 -6.54
CA LEU A 346 3.26 -26.43 -5.74
C LEU A 346 2.95 -26.82 -4.29
N LEU A 347 1.80 -26.41 -3.74
CA LEU A 347 1.46 -26.67 -2.35
C LEU A 347 0.86 -28.08 -2.18
N GLU A 348 1.35 -28.83 -1.19
CA GLU A 348 0.71 -30.06 -0.77
C GLU A 348 -0.70 -29.80 -0.19
N GLN A 349 -1.61 -30.79 -0.28
CA GLN A 349 -3.01 -30.62 0.14
C GLN A 349 -3.16 -30.13 1.59
N GLU A 350 -2.31 -30.61 2.49
CA GLU A 350 -2.28 -30.23 3.91
C GLU A 350 -1.19 -29.18 4.22
N GLY A 351 -0.57 -28.67 3.16
CA GLY A 351 0.50 -27.69 3.22
C GLY A 351 0.03 -26.33 3.70
N ARG A 352 1.00 -25.49 4.04
CA ARG A 352 0.75 -24.11 4.49
C ARG A 352 1.61 -23.17 3.70
N TRP A 353 1.11 -21.99 3.42
CA TRP A 353 1.93 -20.96 2.83
C TRP A 353 1.72 -19.62 3.49
N GLY A 354 2.67 -18.73 3.31
CA GLY A 354 2.64 -17.39 3.86
C GLY A 354 3.51 -16.48 3.03
N PHE A 355 3.47 -15.20 3.35
CA PHE A 355 4.22 -14.17 2.65
C PHE A 355 4.57 -13.04 3.61
N PHE A 356 5.58 -12.24 3.25
CA PHE A 356 5.82 -10.98 3.95
C PHE A 356 4.73 -9.97 3.57
N ASN A 357 3.86 -9.64 4.53
CA ASN A 357 2.74 -8.74 4.32
C ASN A 357 3.15 -7.27 4.54
N GLY A 358 3.85 -6.70 3.56
CA GLY A 358 4.29 -5.30 3.53
C GLY A 358 3.37 -4.33 2.75
N MET A 359 2.30 -4.84 2.13
CA MET A 359 1.45 -4.06 1.21
C MET A 359 0.81 -2.85 1.89
N GLY A 360 1.19 -1.65 1.48
CA GLY A 360 0.67 -0.40 2.05
C GLY A 360 1.10 -0.13 3.50
N ALA A 361 2.14 -0.81 4.01
CA ALA A 361 2.60 -0.66 5.39
C ALA A 361 3.27 0.70 5.68
N ASP A 362 3.47 1.53 4.68
CA ASP A 362 3.90 2.92 4.79
C ASP A 362 2.76 3.88 5.17
N ARG A 363 1.51 3.38 5.23
CA ARG A 363 0.36 4.11 5.76
C ARG A 363 -0.73 3.16 6.27
N GLN A 364 -1.17 3.32 7.52
CA GLN A 364 -2.17 2.44 8.14
C GLN A 364 -3.44 2.19 7.28
N ILE A 365 -4.00 3.24 6.67
CA ILE A 365 -5.21 3.07 5.87
C ILE A 365 -4.98 2.20 4.64
N SER A 366 -3.83 2.36 3.98
CA SER A 366 -3.44 1.55 2.83
C SER A 366 -3.21 0.10 3.27
N TYR A 367 -2.53 -0.11 4.40
CA TYR A 367 -2.33 -1.43 5.01
C TYR A 367 -3.66 -2.16 5.29
N ASP A 368 -4.66 -1.44 5.80
CA ASP A 368 -5.99 -1.99 6.08
C ASP A 368 -6.80 -2.28 4.81
N VAL A 369 -6.66 -1.44 3.78
CA VAL A 369 -7.26 -1.68 2.45
C VAL A 369 -6.67 -2.92 1.80
N TYR A 370 -5.34 -2.99 1.66
CA TYR A 370 -4.67 -4.10 0.98
C TYR A 370 -4.82 -5.43 1.72
N GLN A 371 -4.94 -5.42 3.06
CA GLN A 371 -5.31 -6.65 3.77
C GLN A 371 -6.68 -7.17 3.32
N LYS A 372 -7.71 -6.32 3.29
CA LYS A 372 -9.06 -6.73 2.86
C LYS A 372 -9.08 -7.16 1.39
N VAL A 373 -8.34 -6.49 0.51
CA VAL A 373 -8.19 -6.89 -0.91
C VAL A 373 -7.54 -8.26 -1.01
N ALA A 374 -6.39 -8.47 -0.34
CA ALA A 374 -5.70 -9.75 -0.33
C ALA A 374 -6.57 -10.88 0.26
N GLU A 375 -7.32 -10.64 1.34
CA GLU A 375 -8.25 -11.63 1.88
C GLU A 375 -9.31 -12.07 0.86
N MET A 376 -9.84 -11.13 0.07
CA MET A 376 -10.84 -11.45 -0.96
C MET A 376 -10.25 -12.23 -2.13
N ASP A 377 -9.07 -11.82 -2.62
CA ASP A 377 -8.42 -12.48 -3.75
C ASP A 377 -7.88 -13.87 -3.36
N LEU A 378 -7.37 -14.03 -2.13
CA LEU A 378 -6.99 -15.34 -1.57
C LEU A 378 -8.19 -16.29 -1.49
N PHE A 379 -9.33 -15.77 -1.02
CA PHE A 379 -10.57 -16.54 -0.95
C PHE A 379 -11.05 -16.94 -2.36
N GLU A 380 -10.98 -16.04 -3.34
CA GLU A 380 -11.31 -16.35 -4.75
C GLU A 380 -10.39 -17.43 -5.33
N ALA A 381 -9.12 -17.44 -4.95
CA ALA A 381 -8.13 -18.45 -5.32
C ALA A 381 -8.28 -19.79 -4.55
N GLY A 382 -9.22 -19.89 -3.60
CA GLY A 382 -9.51 -21.12 -2.85
C GLY A 382 -8.66 -21.32 -1.59
N PHE A 383 -8.16 -20.23 -1.00
CA PHE A 383 -7.40 -20.25 0.25
C PHE A 383 -8.16 -19.60 1.41
N ASP A 384 -8.07 -20.21 2.59
CA ASP A 384 -8.35 -19.54 3.86
C ASP A 384 -7.05 -18.91 4.40
N VAL A 385 -7.13 -17.69 4.91
CA VAL A 385 -6.00 -17.00 5.56
C VAL A 385 -6.30 -16.73 7.04
N GLN A 386 -5.32 -17.01 7.89
CA GLN A 386 -5.31 -16.63 9.30
C GLN A 386 -4.26 -15.55 9.53
N TRP A 387 -4.62 -14.52 10.30
CA TRP A 387 -3.74 -13.42 10.64
C TRP A 387 -3.33 -13.48 12.10
N GLU A 388 -2.02 -13.45 12.38
CA GLU A 388 -1.47 -13.21 13.72
C GLU A 388 -0.91 -11.79 13.78
N GLU A 389 -1.39 -10.97 14.72
CA GLU A 389 -0.84 -9.64 14.96
C GLU A 389 0.46 -9.72 15.78
N ILE A 390 1.48 -9.02 15.30
CA ILE A 390 2.81 -8.93 15.90
C ILE A 390 3.15 -7.46 16.05
N ALA A 391 3.27 -6.99 17.29
CA ALA A 391 3.70 -5.62 17.57
C ALA A 391 5.09 -5.36 16.96
N VAL A 392 5.20 -4.33 16.14
CA VAL A 392 6.43 -3.91 15.50
C VAL A 392 7.19 -3.02 16.51
N PRO A 393 8.50 -3.25 16.73
CA PRO A 393 9.29 -2.37 17.58
C PRO A 393 9.34 -0.96 16.99
N LYS A 394 9.61 0.05 17.81
CA LYS A 394 9.88 1.39 17.28
C LYS A 394 11.11 1.36 16.39
N LEU A 395 10.93 1.70 15.11
CA LEU A 395 11.97 1.69 14.08
C LEU A 395 12.77 3.00 14.05
N ASP A 396 12.96 3.64 15.22
CA ASP A 396 13.69 4.90 15.35
C ASP A 396 15.15 4.71 14.91
N GLY A 397 15.54 5.37 13.80
CA GLY A 397 16.89 5.29 13.25
C GLY A 397 17.13 4.15 12.26
N GLU A 398 16.21 3.21 12.10
CA GLU A 398 16.33 2.15 11.08
C GLU A 398 16.37 2.74 9.67
N TRP A 399 15.68 3.86 9.46
CA TRP A 399 15.60 4.56 8.18
C TRP A 399 16.82 5.44 7.86
N GLU A 400 17.85 5.49 8.71
CA GLU A 400 19.06 6.28 8.41
C GLU A 400 19.77 5.71 7.16
N GLY A 401 19.90 6.54 6.13
CA GLY A 401 20.48 6.14 4.84
C GLY A 401 19.53 5.35 3.93
N VAL A 402 18.27 5.15 4.33
CA VAL A 402 17.22 4.58 3.48
C VAL A 402 16.43 5.73 2.85
N ARG A 403 16.18 5.67 1.54
CA ARG A 403 15.49 6.72 0.77
C ARG A 403 14.11 7.03 1.34
N ARG A 404 13.37 5.99 1.73
CA ARG A 404 12.01 6.07 2.27
C ARG A 404 11.78 4.97 3.31
N ALA A 405 11.05 5.31 4.36
CA ALA A 405 10.49 4.31 5.27
C ALA A 405 9.38 3.53 4.56
N TYR A 406 9.55 2.23 4.39
CA TYR A 406 8.51 1.35 3.83
C TYR A 406 7.55 0.80 4.90
N TRP A 407 7.82 1.10 6.18
CA TRP A 407 7.01 0.62 7.29
C TRP A 407 6.78 1.72 8.34
N VAL A 408 5.52 2.01 8.66
CA VAL A 408 5.13 2.94 9.73
C VAL A 408 3.98 2.43 10.61
N VAL A 409 3.45 1.24 10.30
CA VAL A 409 2.31 0.63 11.01
C VAL A 409 2.76 0.02 12.34
N ASP A 410 1.90 0.10 13.36
CA ASP A 410 2.22 -0.34 14.72
C ASP A 410 2.32 -1.87 14.86
N ASP A 411 1.49 -2.62 14.11
CA ASP A 411 1.38 -4.08 14.19
C ASP A 411 1.51 -4.71 12.79
N TYR A 412 2.37 -5.72 12.68
CA TYR A 412 2.49 -6.58 11.49
C TYR A 412 1.45 -7.70 11.56
N ARG A 413 0.72 -7.92 10.47
CA ARG A 413 -0.26 -9.02 10.35
C ARG A 413 0.36 -10.16 9.57
N LEU A 414 0.70 -11.24 10.28
CA LEU A 414 1.33 -12.44 9.72
C LEU A 414 0.29 -13.33 9.05
N PRO A 415 0.37 -13.55 7.72
CA PRO A 415 -0.53 -14.45 7.01
C PRO A 415 -0.09 -15.90 7.14
N LEU A 416 -1.04 -16.77 7.48
CA LEU A 416 -0.92 -18.21 7.34
C LEU A 416 -2.08 -18.74 6.51
N CYS A 417 -1.79 -19.07 5.26
CA CYS A 417 -2.74 -19.50 4.25
C CYS A 417 -2.75 -21.03 4.11
N LYS A 418 -3.91 -21.59 3.80
CA LYS A 418 -4.13 -23.02 3.48
C LYS A 418 -5.26 -23.16 2.47
N PHE A 419 -5.31 -24.27 1.75
CA PHE A 419 -6.50 -24.58 0.95
C PHE A 419 -7.75 -24.61 1.84
N MET A 420 -8.86 -24.13 1.29
CA MET A 420 -10.17 -24.25 1.94
C MET A 420 -10.61 -25.72 2.01
N ASP A 421 -11.33 -26.06 3.08
CA ASP A 421 -11.88 -27.40 3.35
C ASP A 421 -13.05 -27.82 2.44
#